data_AF-A0A525VPA0-F1
#
_entry.id   AF-A0A525VPA0-F1
#
_cell.length_a   1.000
_cell.length_b   1.000
_cell.length_c   1.000
_cell.angle_alpha   90.00
_cell.angle_beta   90.00
_cell.angle_gamma   90.00
#
_symmetry.space_group_name_H-M   'P 1'
#
loop_
_entity.id
_entity.type
_entity.pdbx_description
1 polymer ?
#
loop_
_entity_poly.entity_id
_entity_poly.type
_entity_poly.pdbx_seq_one_letter_code
_entity_poly.pdbx_strand_id
1 'polypeptide(L)'
;MREPLCRQNVNRPPPSRDQRFPCSEDLQRLRHSEAVTTSYALLIHPFRDGNGRLARVHSTLMVLQTGPPLLDFSLMAGTGKTTYIAAIQAGLDKRYVPMEGLFGEVIEQSRASS
;
A
#
# COMPACT_ATOMS: atom_id res chain seq x y z
N MET A 1 -25.49 13.04 9.20
CA MET A 1 -24.13 13.29 8.73
C MET A 1 -23.18 12.83 9.84
N ARG A 2 -22.49 11.69 9.67
CA ARG A 2 -21.51 11.21 10.65
C ARG A 2 -20.15 11.80 10.27
N GLU A 3 -19.64 12.68 11.13
CA GLU A 3 -18.23 13.09 11.11
C GLU A 3 -17.32 11.85 11.18
N PRO A 4 -16.28 11.71 10.34
CA PRO A 4 -15.40 10.57 10.44
C PRO A 4 -14.46 10.77 11.63
N LEU A 5 -14.59 9.86 12.59
CA LEU A 5 -13.78 9.70 13.80
C LEU A 5 -12.28 9.60 13.47
N CYS A 6 -11.59 10.73 13.36
CA CYS A 6 -10.13 10.75 13.34
C CYS A 6 -9.53 11.81 14.28
N ARG A 7 -9.47 11.44 15.55
CA ARG A 7 -8.41 11.74 16.52
C ARG A 7 -8.68 10.85 17.72
N GLN A 8 -8.09 9.66 17.75
CA GLN A 8 -8.14 8.85 18.96
C GLN A 8 -6.92 9.15 19.81
N ASN A 9 -7.14 10.07 20.74
CA ASN A 9 -6.49 10.21 22.04
C ASN A 9 -5.52 9.05 22.37
N VAL A 10 -4.23 9.36 22.61
CA VAL A 10 -3.12 8.42 22.89
C VAL A 10 -3.38 7.48 24.07
N ASN A 11 -4.43 7.73 24.86
CA ASN A 11 -4.81 6.95 26.04
C ASN A 11 -5.98 5.95 25.84
N ARG A 12 -6.41 5.63 24.61
CA ARG A 12 -7.49 4.63 24.41
C ARG A 12 -6.92 3.21 24.33
N PRO A 13 -7.52 2.20 25.00
CA PRO A 13 -7.13 0.80 24.83
C PRO A 13 -7.21 0.36 23.36
N PRO A 14 -6.36 -0.57 22.91
CA PRO A 14 -6.29 -0.98 21.51
C PRO A 14 -7.67 -1.48 21.05
N PRO A 15 -8.12 -1.08 19.85
CA PRO A 15 -9.42 -1.51 19.33
C PRO A 15 -9.47 -3.05 19.19
N SER A 16 -10.66 -3.61 19.36
CA SER A 16 -10.96 -5.02 19.09
C SER A 16 -10.59 -5.37 17.64
N ARG A 17 -10.34 -6.65 17.37
CA ARG A 17 -9.78 -7.17 16.09
C ARG A 17 -10.53 -6.73 14.82
N ASP A 18 -11.77 -6.26 14.96
CA ASP A 18 -12.71 -6.03 13.85
C ASP A 18 -12.79 -4.57 13.39
N GLN A 19 -12.04 -3.64 14.00
CA GLN A 19 -12.18 -2.21 13.69
C GLN A 19 -10.86 -1.44 13.78
N ARG A 20 -9.97 -1.70 12.82
CA ARG A 20 -8.71 -0.96 12.64
C ARG A 20 -8.58 -0.43 11.22
N PHE A 21 -9.55 0.38 10.76
CA PHE A 21 -9.30 1.13 9.53
C PHE A 21 -8.51 2.39 9.86
N PRO A 22 -7.38 2.64 9.18
CA PRO A 22 -6.57 3.82 9.41
C PRO A 22 -7.36 5.07 9.01
N CYS A 23 -7.08 6.17 9.71
CA CYS A 23 -7.55 7.48 9.32
C CYS A 23 -7.07 7.86 7.91
N SER A 24 -7.71 8.85 7.28
CA SER A 24 -7.29 9.34 5.96
C SER A 24 -5.82 9.75 5.92
N GLU A 25 -5.32 10.44 6.95
CA GLU A 25 -3.90 10.83 7.05
C GLU A 25 -2.96 9.63 7.17
N ASP A 26 -3.32 8.62 7.97
CA ASP A 26 -2.54 7.39 8.11
C ASP A 26 -2.52 6.58 6.82
N LEU A 27 -3.63 6.57 6.09
CA LEU A 27 -3.72 5.92 4.78
C LEU A 27 -2.84 6.62 3.74
N GLN A 28 -2.80 7.96 3.73
CA GLN A 28 -1.89 8.70 2.85
C GLN A 28 -0.43 8.43 3.18
N ARG A 29 -0.07 8.42 4.46
CA ARG A 29 1.30 8.09 4.91
C ARG A 29 1.69 6.68 4.52
N LEU A 30 0.79 5.71 4.70
CA LEU A 30 0.97 4.32 4.29
C LEU A 30 1.18 4.20 2.78
N ARG A 31 0.33 4.84 1.97
CA ARG A 31 0.45 4.84 0.50
C ARG A 31 1.80 5.41 0.07
N HIS A 32 2.20 6.53 0.67
CA HIS A 32 3.49 7.15 0.38
C HIS A 32 4.67 6.26 0.78
N SER A 33 4.69 5.73 2.01
CA SER A 33 5.79 4.87 2.48
C SER A 33 5.90 3.59 1.66
N GLU A 34 4.77 2.99 1.29
CA GLU A 34 4.74 1.80 0.44
C GLU A 34 5.19 2.10 -0.98
N ALA A 35 4.76 3.23 -1.55
CA ALA A 35 5.18 3.65 -2.87
C ALA A 35 6.69 3.85 -2.94
N VAL A 36 7.27 4.54 -1.96
CA VAL A 36 8.72 4.77 -1.86
C VAL A 36 9.46 3.45 -1.69
N THR A 37 9.13 2.67 -0.66
CA THR A 37 9.86 1.45 -0.30
C THR A 37 9.78 0.39 -1.39
N THR A 38 8.59 0.19 -1.96
CA THR A 38 8.40 -0.77 -3.06
C THR A 38 9.13 -0.35 -4.33
N SER A 39 9.10 0.95 -4.67
CA SER A 39 9.86 1.47 -5.83
C SER A 39 11.35 1.19 -5.65
N TYR A 40 11.92 1.55 -4.49
CA TYR A 40 13.32 1.28 -4.21
C TYR A 40 13.66 -0.21 -4.25
N ALA A 41 12.90 -1.06 -3.55
CA ALA A 41 13.16 -2.49 -3.49
C ALA A 41 13.20 -3.15 -4.88
N LEU A 42 12.36 -2.69 -5.81
CA LEU A 42 12.30 -3.21 -7.17
C LEU A 42 13.38 -2.62 -8.08
N LEU A 43 13.76 -1.36 -7.87
CA LEU A 43 14.83 -0.68 -8.61
C LEU A 43 16.22 -1.22 -8.26
N ILE A 44 16.53 -1.38 -6.96
CA ILE A 44 17.83 -1.91 -6.52
C ILE A 44 17.97 -3.41 -6.82
N HIS A 45 16.85 -4.11 -6.99
CA HIS A 45 16.77 -5.50 -7.44
C HIS A 45 17.77 -6.46 -6.75
N PRO A 46 17.77 -6.55 -5.40
CA PRO A 46 18.86 -7.14 -4.63
C PRO A 46 19.02 -8.66 -4.79
N PHE A 47 18.00 -9.36 -5.30
CA PHE A 47 18.02 -10.81 -5.51
C PHE A 47 18.05 -11.18 -6.99
N ARG A 48 18.60 -12.37 -7.31
CA ARG A 48 18.62 -12.92 -8.67
C ARG A 48 17.21 -13.17 -9.23
N ASP A 49 16.28 -13.62 -8.38
CA ASP A 49 14.86 -13.80 -8.70
C ASP A 49 14.01 -13.55 -7.45
N GLY A 50 12.73 -13.23 -7.66
CA GLY A 50 11.74 -13.14 -6.58
C GLY A 50 11.54 -11.75 -5.98
N ASN A 51 12.21 -10.70 -6.48
CA ASN A 51 12.05 -9.32 -6.00
C ASN A 51 10.57 -8.87 -6.01
N GLY A 52 9.85 -9.15 -7.10
CA GLY A 52 8.42 -8.83 -7.21
C GLY A 52 7.51 -9.67 -6.30
N ARG A 53 7.92 -10.88 -5.89
CA ARG A 53 7.18 -11.67 -4.89
C ARG A 53 7.43 -11.13 -3.48
N LEU A 54 8.69 -10.82 -3.17
CA LEU A 54 9.08 -10.25 -1.89
C LEU A 54 8.45 -8.87 -1.66
N ALA A 55 8.44 -8.00 -2.68
CA ALA A 55 7.81 -6.69 -2.60
C ALA A 55 6.32 -6.79 -2.22
N ARG A 56 5.58 -7.72 -2.84
CA ARG A 56 4.16 -7.94 -2.52
C ARG A 56 3.95 -8.45 -1.09
N VAL A 57 4.79 -9.39 -0.64
CA VAL A 57 4.75 -9.87 0.76
C VAL A 57 5.04 -8.72 1.72
N HIS A 58 6.07 -7.92 1.44
CA HIS A 58 6.42 -6.75 2.25
C HIS A 58 5.26 -5.77 2.36
N SER A 59 4.68 -5.36 1.22
CA SER A 59 3.54 -4.44 1.22
C SER A 59 2.33 -4.99 1.97
N THR A 60 2.03 -6.28 1.81
CA THR A 60 0.95 -6.91 2.58
C THR A 60 1.24 -6.84 4.09
N LEU A 61 2.47 -7.13 4.53
CA LEU A 61 2.83 -7.05 5.96
C LEU A 61 2.71 -5.63 6.51
N MET A 62 3.18 -4.63 5.77
CA MET A 62 3.12 -3.22 6.17
C MET A 62 1.68 -2.72 6.26
N VAL A 63 0.84 -3.11 5.30
CA VAL A 63 -0.58 -2.77 5.33
C VAL A 63 -1.29 -3.47 6.50
N LEU A 64 -1.06 -4.77 6.74
CA LEU A 64 -1.70 -5.50 7.83
C LEU A 64 -1.44 -4.90 9.22
N GLN A 65 -0.29 -4.24 9.43
CA GLN A 65 0.01 -3.53 10.68
C GLN A 65 -0.90 -2.32 10.91
N THR A 66 -1.44 -1.73 9.85
CA THR A 66 -2.35 -0.58 9.90
C THR A 66 -3.83 -0.99 9.91
N GLY A 67 -4.13 -2.27 9.62
CA GLY A 67 -5.45 -2.89 9.70
C GLY A 67 -6.33 -3.01 8.43
N PRO A 68 -5.96 -2.53 7.22
CA PRO A 68 -6.65 -2.91 5.98
C PRO A 68 -6.53 -4.42 5.66
N PRO A 69 -7.39 -4.95 4.76
CA PRO A 69 -7.40 -6.37 4.38
C PRO A 69 -6.13 -6.78 3.62
N LEU A 70 -5.99 -8.08 3.35
CA LEU A 70 -4.94 -8.61 2.49
C LEU A 70 -4.98 -7.93 1.12
N LEU A 71 -3.83 -7.46 0.65
CA LEU A 71 -3.75 -6.72 -0.60
C LEU A 71 -4.01 -7.62 -1.82
N ASP A 72 -4.94 -7.19 -2.67
CA ASP A 72 -5.24 -7.74 -3.98
C ASP A 72 -4.43 -7.03 -5.08
N PHE A 73 -3.33 -7.66 -5.48
CA PHE A 73 -2.43 -7.14 -6.51
C PHE A 73 -2.88 -7.47 -7.94
N SER A 74 -4.09 -7.98 -8.16
CA SER A 74 -4.57 -8.36 -9.50
C SER A 74 -4.54 -7.18 -10.48
N LEU A 75 -4.74 -5.96 -9.99
CA LEU A 75 -4.62 -4.71 -10.77
C LEU A 75 -3.22 -4.48 -11.37
N MET A 76 -2.17 -5.01 -10.75
CA MET A 76 -0.79 -4.88 -11.22
C MET A 76 -0.37 -6.03 -12.14
N ALA A 77 -1.27 -6.99 -12.38
CA ALA A 77 -1.05 -8.11 -13.30
C ALA A 77 -1.66 -7.83 -14.69
N GLY A 78 -1.40 -8.72 -15.65
CA GLY A 78 -1.98 -8.63 -16.99
C GLY A 78 -1.72 -7.27 -17.66
N THR A 79 -2.81 -6.59 -18.03
CA THR A 79 -2.77 -5.27 -18.69
C THR A 79 -2.22 -4.15 -17.78
N GLY A 80 -2.43 -4.25 -16.47
CA GLY A 80 -1.93 -3.26 -15.50
C GLY A 80 -0.43 -3.39 -15.19
N LYS A 81 0.22 -4.46 -15.65
CA LYS A 81 1.67 -4.67 -15.50
C LYS A 81 2.48 -3.53 -16.11
N THR A 82 2.05 -3.00 -17.25
CA THR A 82 2.76 -1.90 -17.93
C THR A 82 2.73 -0.63 -17.09
N THR A 83 1.55 -0.28 -16.55
CA THR A 83 1.39 0.87 -15.64
C THR A 83 2.22 0.70 -14.37
N TYR A 84 2.24 -0.51 -13.81
CA TYR A 84 3.06 -0.83 -12.65
C TYR A 84 4.56 -0.65 -12.91
N ILE A 85 5.07 -1.16 -14.04
CA ILE A 85 6.47 -0.99 -14.43
C ILE A 85 6.79 0.50 -14.65
N ALA A 86 5.91 1.25 -15.31
CA ALA A 86 6.10 2.68 -15.51
C ALA A 86 6.13 3.46 -14.18
N ALA A 87 5.31 3.08 -13.21
CA ALA A 87 5.32 3.67 -11.87
C ALA A 87 6.64 3.40 -11.13
N ILE A 88 7.18 2.18 -11.24
CA ILE A 88 8.51 1.84 -10.69
C ILE A 88 9.59 2.70 -11.35
N GLN A 89 9.56 2.84 -12.67
CA GLN A 89 10.53 3.63 -13.43
C GLN A 89 10.48 5.13 -13.08
N ALA A 90 9.30 5.68 -12.82
CA ALA A 90 9.16 7.06 -12.34
C ALA A 90 9.88 7.30 -10.99
N GLY A 91 10.05 6.24 -10.18
CA GLY A 91 10.83 6.26 -8.95
C GLY A 91 12.32 6.60 -9.14
N LEU A 92 12.89 6.40 -10.33
CA LEU A 92 14.27 6.82 -10.65
C LEU A 92 14.45 8.34 -10.46
N ASP A 93 13.42 9.11 -10.81
CA ASP A 93 13.39 10.56 -10.63
C ASP A 93 12.74 10.99 -9.30
N LYS A 94 12.55 10.04 -8.37
CA LYS A 94 11.83 10.24 -7.09
C LYS A 94 10.38 10.70 -7.28
N ARG A 95 9.76 10.35 -8.42
CA ARG A 95 8.35 10.66 -8.72
C ARG A 95 7.47 9.49 -8.30
N TYR A 96 7.00 9.49 -7.05
CA TYR A 96 6.24 8.37 -6.46
C TYR A 96 4.72 8.46 -6.63
N VAL A 97 4.18 9.61 -7.07
CA VAL A 97 2.75 9.82 -7.29
C VAL A 97 2.07 8.71 -8.11
N PRO A 98 2.67 8.17 -9.20
CA PRO A 98 2.08 7.05 -9.93
C PRO A 98 1.93 5.79 -9.08
N MET A 99 2.94 5.49 -8.26
CA MET A 99 2.95 4.31 -7.40
C MET A 99 2.00 4.48 -6.20
N GLU A 100 1.87 5.68 -5.65
CA GLU A 100 0.87 6.02 -4.63
C GLU A 100 -0.56 5.84 -5.15
N GLY A 101 -0.80 6.21 -6.40
CA GLY A 101 -2.05 5.98 -7.12
C GLY A 101 -2.40 4.49 -7.16
N LEU A 102 -1.47 3.67 -7.68
CA LEU A 102 -1.64 2.22 -7.76
C LEU A 102 -1.90 1.56 -6.40
N PHE A 103 -1.16 1.94 -5.35
CA PHE A 103 -1.43 1.41 -4.00
C PHE A 103 -2.79 1.84 -3.46
N GLY A 104 -3.27 3.03 -3.81
CA GLY A 104 -4.63 3.45 -3.49
C GLY A 104 -5.68 2.55 -4.12
N GLU A 105 -5.55 2.29 -5.42
CA GLU A 105 -6.46 1.40 -6.14
C GLU A 105 -6.42 -0.03 -5.61
N VAL A 106 -5.22 -0.55 -5.33
CA VAL A 106 -5.03 -1.88 -4.73
C VAL A 106 -5.72 -1.96 -3.37
N ILE A 107 -5.54 -0.97 -2.49
CA ILE A 107 -6.19 -0.98 -1.16
C ILE A 107 -7.71 -0.95 -1.32
N GLU A 108 -8.27 -0.11 -2.18
CA GLU A 108 -9.71 -0.04 -2.40
C GLU A 108 -10.27 -1.32 -3.02
N GLN A 109 -9.59 -1.90 -4.01
CA GLN A 109 -9.95 -3.20 -4.59
C GLN A 109 -9.95 -4.31 -3.53
N SER A 110 -8.94 -4.33 -2.66
CA SER A 110 -8.82 -5.31 -1.57
C SER A 110 -9.99 -5.24 -0.60
N ARG A 111 -10.57 -4.05 -0.41
CA ARG A 111 -11.76 -3.83 0.43
C ARG A 111 -13.03 -4.32 -0.24
N ALA A 112 -13.13 -4.23 -1.57
CA ALA A 112 -14.27 -4.72 -2.32
C ALA A 112 -14.31 -6.26 -2.41
N SER A 113 -13.14 -6.91 -2.32
CA SER A 113 -12.97 -8.37 -2.41
C SER A 113 -13.04 -9.11 -1.06
N SER A 114 -13.15 -8.39 0.07
CA SER A 114 -13.20 -8.93 1.44
C SER A 114 -14.60 -8.89 2.04
#